data_AF-A0A0F2NGI7-F1
#
_entry.id   AF-A0A0F2NGI7-F1
#
_cell.length_a   1.000
_cell.length_b   1.000
_cell.length_c   1.000
_cell.angle_alpha   90.00
_cell.angle_beta   90.00
_cell.angle_gamma   90.00
#
_symmetry.space_group_name_H-M   'P 1'
#
loop_
_entity.id
_entity.type
_entity.pdbx_description
1 polymer ?
#
loop_
_entity_poly.entity_id
_entity_poly.type
_entity_poly.pdbx_seq_one_letter_code
_entity_poly.pdbx_strand_id
1 'polypeptide(L)' 'MLRTLLLLILICLSPNLGHTATTDPRTGPKVYLPENIYEFQPVPEGTEVVHDFLIANRGDEPLNILKVKSG' A
#
# COMPACT_ATOMS: atom_id res chain seq x y z
N MET A 1 22.26 42.71 -29.98
CA MET A 1 21.51 41.88 -30.94
C MET A 1 22.03 40.45 -30.97
N LEU A 2 23.30 40.20 -31.34
CA LEU A 2 23.87 38.84 -31.38
C LEU A 2 23.99 38.16 -29.99
N ARG A 3 24.42 38.88 -28.95
CA ARG A 3 24.48 38.34 -27.56
C ARG A 3 23.10 37.99 -27.00
N THR A 4 22.10 38.83 -27.29
CA THR A 4 20.72 38.61 -26.86
C THR A 4 20.11 37.40 -27.57
N LEU A 5 20.43 37.21 -28.85
CA LEU A 5 20.02 36.03 -29.62
C LEU A 5 20.69 34.74 -29.11
N LEU A 6 21.98 34.80 -28.75
CA LEU A 6 22.73 33.66 -28.23
C LEU A 6 22.18 33.15 -26.88
N LEU A 7 21.79 34.06 -25.98
CA LEU A 7 21.19 33.73 -24.69
C LEU A 7 19.82 33.05 -24.82
N LEU A 8 19.03 33.47 -25.81
CA LEU A 8 17.69 32.91 -26.08
C LEU A 8 17.78 31.48 -26.62
N ILE A 9 18.77 31.21 -27.48
CA ILE A 9 19.05 29.87 -28.01
C ILE A 9 19.47 28.91 -26.88
N LEU A 10 20.29 29.37 -25.93
CA LEU A 10 20.78 28.55 -24.82
C LEU A 10 19.66 28.12 -23.86
N ILE A 11 18.66 28.98 -23.64
CA ILE A 11 17.48 28.68 -22.82
C ILE A 11 16.54 27.70 -23.53
N CYS A 12 16.43 27.78 -24.85
CA CYS A 12 15.62 26.85 -25.65
C CYS A 12 16.27 25.46 -25.84
N LEU A 13 17.59 25.35 -25.66
CA LEU A 13 18.34 24.09 -25.82
C LEU A 13 18.62 23.36 -24.50
N SER A 14 18.11 23.84 -23.37
CA SER A 14 18.15 23.07 -22.12
C SER A 14 17.35 21.77 -22.33
N PRO A 15 17.95 20.58 -22.18
CA PRO A 15 17.16 19.37 -22.09
C PRO A 15 16.22 19.58 -20.90
N ASN A 16 14.90 19.52 -21.15
CA ASN A 16 13.95 19.37 -20.07
C ASN A 16 14.43 18.14 -19.30
N LEU A 17 15.00 18.35 -18.10
CA LEU A 17 15.27 17.30 -17.15
C LEU A 17 13.87 16.85 -16.72
N GLY A 18 13.27 16.03 -17.57
CA GLY A 18 11.92 15.53 -17.41
C GLY A 18 11.90 14.90 -16.05
N HIS A 19 11.20 15.54 -15.11
CA HIS A 19 10.84 14.88 -13.88
C HIS A 19 10.00 13.69 -14.33
N THR A 20 10.62 12.52 -14.36
CA THR A 20 9.86 11.28 -14.33
C THR A 20 9.14 11.34 -13.00
N ALA A 21 7.89 11.81 -13.02
CA ALA A 21 6.99 11.63 -11.90
C ALA A 21 6.95 10.12 -11.67
N THR A 22 7.68 9.65 -10.67
CA THR A 22 7.65 8.26 -10.24
C THR A 22 6.25 8.04 -9.74
N THR A 23 5.38 7.60 -10.65
CA THR A 23 4.05 7.16 -10.29
C THR A 23 4.31 5.77 -9.74
N ASP A 24 4.62 5.70 -8.44
CA ASP A 24 4.69 4.39 -7.77
C ASP A 24 3.34 3.72 -8.06
N PRO A 25 3.33 2.57 -8.76
CA PRO A 25 2.07 1.93 -9.11
C PRO A 25 1.30 1.66 -7.82
N ARG A 26 0.17 2.35 -7.65
CA ARG A 26 -0.68 2.14 -6.48
C ARG A 26 -1.02 0.67 -6.40
N THR A 27 -0.76 0.09 -5.25
CA THR A 27 -0.93 -1.35 -5.09
C THR A 27 -2.30 -1.74 -4.55
N GLY A 28 -3.08 -0.74 -4.13
CA GLY A 28 -4.41 -0.91 -3.57
C GLY A 28 -4.35 -1.49 -2.16
N PRO A 29 -5.52 -1.80 -1.56
CA PRO A 29 -5.56 -2.46 -0.26
C PRO A 29 -5.01 -3.88 -0.38
N LYS A 30 -4.15 -4.28 0.57
CA LYS A 30 -3.57 -5.64 0.61
C LYS A 30 -3.81 -6.25 1.97
N VAL A 31 -4.70 -7.24 2.01
CA VAL A 31 -4.96 -7.99 3.23
C VAL A 31 -3.79 -8.92 3.55
N TYR A 32 -3.34 -8.91 4.81
CA TYR A 32 -2.36 -9.83 5.34
C TYR A 32 -2.88 -10.42 6.65
N LEU A 33 -3.02 -11.74 6.67
CA LEU A 33 -3.39 -12.54 7.83
C LEU A 33 -2.17 -13.40 8.18
N PRO A 34 -1.45 -13.11 9.29
CA PRO A 34 -0.35 -13.95 9.75
C PRO A 34 -0.82 -15.37 10.12
N GLU A 35 -2.04 -15.47 10.64
CA GLU A 35 -2.70 -16.70 11.04
C GLU A 35 -4.11 -16.72 10.43
N ASN A 36 -4.44 -17.81 9.76
CA ASN A 36 -5.73 -18.00 9.09
C ASN A 36 -6.55 -19.15 9.70
N ILE A 37 -5.95 -19.94 10.58
CA ILE A 37 -6.54 -21.09 11.25
C ILE A 37 -5.98 -21.12 12.66
N TYR A 38 -6.85 -21.26 13.65
CA TYR A 38 -6.47 -21.52 15.03
C TYR A 38 -7.13 -22.81 15.51
N GLU A 39 -6.32 -23.73 16.06
CA GLU A 39 -6.80 -25.00 16.60
C GLU A 39 -6.93 -24.90 18.12
N PHE A 40 -8.18 -24.95 18.60
CA PHE A 40 -8.46 -24.99 20.02
C PHE A 40 -7.99 -26.33 20.61
N GLN A 41 -7.11 -26.23 21.61
CA GLN A 41 -6.67 -27.42 22.35
C GLN A 41 -7.82 -28.00 23.18
N PRO A 42 -7.74 -29.29 23.57
CA PRO A 42 -8.72 -29.87 24.48
C PRO A 42 -8.82 -29.04 25.76
N VAL A 43 -10.02 -28.54 26.06
CA VAL A 43 -10.31 -27.76 27.26
C VAL A 43 -11.41 -28.41 28.08
N PRO A 44 -11.38 -28.28 29.43
CA PRO A 44 -12.45 -28.75 30.28
C PRO A 44 -13.79 -28.08 29.95
N GLU A 45 -14.88 -28.81 30.21
CA GLU A 45 -16.24 -28.29 30.03
C GLU A 45 -16.47 -27.01 30.85
N GLY A 46 -17.18 -26.05 30.25
CA GLY A 46 -17.49 -24.76 30.86
C GLY A 46 -16.35 -23.73 30.79
N THR A 47 -15.21 -24.06 30.19
CA THR A 47 -14.10 -23.13 30.00
C THR A 47 -14.37 -22.21 28.81
N GLU A 48 -14.35 -20.89 29.05
CA GLU A 48 -14.38 -19.90 27.98
C GLU A 48 -13.00 -19.82 27.31
N VAL A 49 -12.96 -19.93 25.97
CA VAL A 49 -11.74 -19.80 25.19
C VAL A 49 -11.91 -18.70 24.16
N VAL A 50 -11.00 -17.72 24.19
CA VAL A 50 -10.99 -16.58 23.29
C VAL A 50 -9.71 -16.64 22.46
N HIS A 51 -9.83 -16.39 21.17
CA HIS A 51 -8.69 -16.25 20.27
C HIS A 51 -8.94 -15.09 19.30
N ASP A 52 -7.95 -14.20 19.19
CA ASP A 52 -8.00 -13.01 18.35
C ASP A 52 -7.16 -13.21 17.08
N PHE A 53 -7.78 -12.96 15.91
CA PHE A 53 -7.06 -12.94 14.64
C PHE A 53 -6.54 -11.54 14.32
N LEU A 54 -5.25 -11.44 13.97
CA LEU A 54 -4.68 -10.21 13.45
C LEU A 54 -4.95 -10.07 11.95
N ILE A 55 -5.63 -9.01 11.55
CA ILE A 55 -5.79 -8.63 10.14
C ILE A 55 -5.05 -7.32 9.92
N ALA A 56 -4.06 -7.32 9.02
CA ALA A 56 -3.29 -6.13 8.67
C ALA A 56 -3.54 -5.72 7.22
N ASN A 57 -3.69 -4.41 6.99
CA ASN A 57 -3.61 -3.86 5.65
C ASN A 57 -2.15 -3.47 5.35
N ARG A 58 -1.50 -4.18 4.42
CA ARG A 58 -0.15 -3.88 3.93
C ARG A 58 -0.16 -3.14 2.59
N GLY A 59 -1.33 -2.65 2.19
CA GLY A 59 -1.52 -1.85 0.99
C GLY A 59 -1.34 -0.37 1.25
N ASP A 60 -1.41 0.41 0.19
CA ASP A 60 -1.31 1.88 0.18
C ASP A 60 -2.68 2.57 0.11
N GLU A 61 -3.77 1.80 0.14
CA GLU A 61 -5.15 2.30 0.17
C GLU A 61 -5.97 1.63 1.29
N PRO A 62 -7.04 2.26 1.80
CA PRO A 62 -7.84 1.72 2.90
C PRO A 62 -8.45 0.35 2.61
N LEU A 63 -8.31 -0.59 3.56
CA LEU A 63 -8.96 -1.90 3.52
C LEU A 63 -10.31 -1.84 4.24
N ASN A 64 -11.40 -2.00 3.51
CA ASN A 64 -12.75 -2.05 4.06
C ASN A 64 -13.20 -3.52 4.24
N ILE A 65 -13.49 -3.93 5.48
CA ILE A 65 -14.04 -5.26 5.77
C ILE A 65 -15.57 -5.17 5.72
N LEU A 66 -16.17 -5.77 4.70
CA LEU A 66 -17.62 -5.64 4.44
C LEU A 66 -18.45 -6.70 5.16
N LYS A 67 -17.88 -7.88 5.41
CA LYS A 67 -18.58 -9.01 6.01
C LYS A 67 -17.60 -9.93 6.71
N VAL A 68 -17.99 -10.39 7.89
CA VAL A 68 -17.31 -11.47 8.63
C VAL A 68 -18.29 -12.63 8.74
N LYS A 69 -17.78 -13.86 8.62
CA LYS A 69 -18.53 -15.09 8.84
C LYS A 69 -17.72 -15.98 9.78
N SER A 70 -18.35 -16.47 10.83
CA SER A 70 -17.83 -17.60 11.59
C SER A 70 -18.09 -18.89 10.81
N GLY A 71 -17.18 -19.86 10.95
CA GLY A 71 -17.38 -21.24 10.52
C GLY A 71 -18.32 -22.00 11.45
#